data_AF-A0A7W7SUN4-F1
#
_entry.id   AF-A0A7W7SUN4-F1
#
_cell.length_a   1.000
_cell.length_b   1.000
_cell.length_c   1.000
_cell.angle_alpha   90.00
_cell.angle_beta   90.00
_cell.angle_gamma   90.00
#
_symmetry.space_group_name_H-M   'P 1'
#
loop_
_entity.id
_entity.type
_entity.pdbx_description
1 polymer ?
#
loop_
_entity_poly.entity_id
_entity_poly.type
_entity_poly.pdbx_seq_one_letter_code
_entity_poly.pdbx_strand_id
1 'polypeptide(L)'
;MLPGKTGAGLLALWRTATHPAVWSLPVMALLVFMTMPFNDEFYNLWINYDAQGDDQQLEQFYTTRIFQHTAGVLCGQLLALLAGAALARRHTQTRALAVAIPLAVLMAGVTFAVAYPLAQARGSTYWPVTYPPSAPLDDPVLVQVLLCELATYPLYTAAGVGLGALLGRRLDRRATRWALVVLLLLGWSVTNITGFLQDHQFNGLYALLWVVPPIAASTAITLAGLSTDVWANPPVLVGYWGYSASATLLLGAAAYALGFNWLAARARRRHQHSPQPQPQLDAETGTS
;
A
#
# COMPACT_ATOMS: atom_id res chain seq x y z
N MET A 1 -26.53 43.03 -20.59
CA MET A 1 -26.55 41.58 -20.33
C MET A 1 -25.17 41.03 -20.67
N LEU A 2 -24.38 40.62 -19.67
CA LEU A 2 -23.04 40.05 -19.88
C LEU A 2 -23.15 38.51 -19.92
N PRO A 3 -22.89 37.87 -21.08
CA PRO A 3 -22.79 36.42 -21.16
C PRO A 3 -21.39 35.97 -20.67
N GLY A 4 -21.32 34.86 -19.95
CA GLY A 4 -20.11 34.01 -20.01
C GLY A 4 -19.17 33.91 -18.80
N LYS A 5 -19.66 33.90 -17.55
CA LYS A 5 -18.80 33.53 -16.38
C LYS A 5 -19.17 32.23 -15.64
N THR A 6 -20.26 31.57 -16.01
CA THR A 6 -20.74 30.36 -15.30
C THR A 6 -19.89 29.11 -15.51
N GLY A 7 -19.04 29.04 -16.54
CA GLY A 7 -18.22 27.85 -16.83
C GLY A 7 -16.89 27.74 -16.08
N ALA A 8 -16.31 28.86 -15.62
CA ALA A 8 -14.96 28.86 -15.05
C ALA A 8 -14.89 28.25 -13.64
N GLY A 9 -15.94 28.44 -12.82
CA GLY A 9 -15.98 27.90 -11.46
C GLY A 9 -16.10 26.38 -11.41
N LEU A 10 -16.88 25.80 -12.33
CA LEU A 10 -17.17 24.36 -12.33
C LEU A 10 -15.92 23.54 -12.69
N LEU A 11 -15.10 24.03 -13.64
CA LEU A 11 -13.82 23.41 -14.00
C LEU A 11 -12.78 23.49 -12.86
N ALA A 12 -12.75 24.59 -12.11
CA ALA A 12 -11.85 24.74 -10.96
C ALA A 12 -12.21 23.76 -9.84
N LEU A 13 -13.49 23.66 -9.48
CA LEU A 13 -14.00 22.69 -8.50
C LEU A 13 -13.66 21.25 -8.90
N TRP A 14 -13.85 20.90 -10.18
CA TRP A 14 -13.55 19.56 -10.68
C TRP A 14 -12.05 19.22 -10.63
N ARG A 15 -11.18 20.18 -10.92
CA ARG A 15 -9.72 19.98 -10.80
C ARG A 15 -9.28 19.75 -9.36
N THR A 16 -9.89 20.44 -8.41
CA THR A 16 -9.63 20.29 -6.97
C THR A 16 -10.15 18.96 -6.46
N ALA A 17 -11.40 18.59 -6.77
CA ALA A 17 -12.00 17.32 -6.33
C ALA A 17 -11.24 16.09 -6.86
N THR A 18 -10.65 16.20 -8.05
CA THR A 18 -9.85 15.11 -8.64
C THR A 18 -8.39 15.08 -8.20
N HIS A 19 -7.96 16.01 -7.33
CA HIS A 19 -6.60 16.07 -6.84
C HIS A 19 -6.31 14.88 -5.91
N PRO A 20 -5.23 14.10 -6.11
CA PRO A 20 -4.87 12.95 -5.28
C PRO A 20 -4.96 13.20 -3.79
N ALA A 21 -4.40 14.33 -3.33
CA ALA A 21 -4.42 14.70 -1.91
C ALA A 21 -5.82 14.90 -1.32
N VAL A 22 -6.84 15.21 -2.14
CA VAL A 22 -8.20 15.48 -1.67
C VAL A 22 -8.99 14.19 -1.51
N TRP A 23 -8.88 13.27 -2.48
CA TRP A 23 -9.66 12.03 -2.45
C TRP A 23 -8.96 10.88 -1.74
N SER A 24 -7.63 10.83 -1.69
CA SER A 24 -6.93 9.66 -1.13
C SER A 24 -7.10 9.53 0.38
N LEU A 25 -7.15 10.64 1.14
CA LEU A 25 -7.34 10.61 2.59
C LEU A 25 -8.72 10.05 3.01
N PRO A 26 -9.86 10.54 2.51
CA PRO A 26 -11.17 9.95 2.86
C PRO A 26 -11.32 8.53 2.33
N VAL A 27 -10.74 8.21 1.16
CA VAL A 27 -10.74 6.83 0.66
C VAL A 27 -9.91 5.92 1.57
N MET A 28 -8.77 6.38 2.09
CA MET A 28 -7.96 5.63 3.05
C MET A 28 -8.76 5.30 4.32
N ALA A 29 -9.43 6.30 4.89
CA ALA A 29 -10.28 6.10 6.07
C ALA A 29 -11.41 5.08 5.79
N LEU A 30 -12.06 5.20 4.62
CA LEU A 30 -13.11 4.26 4.20
C LEU A 30 -12.56 2.84 4.01
N LEU A 31 -11.38 2.70 3.40
CA LEU A 31 -10.75 1.39 3.20
C LEU A 31 -10.49 0.70 4.54
N VAL A 32 -9.90 1.39 5.51
CA VAL A 32 -9.67 0.83 6.86
C VAL A 32 -10.99 0.32 7.45
N PHE A 33 -12.02 1.15 7.45
CA PHE A 33 -13.33 0.82 7.99
C PHE A 33 -13.93 -0.43 7.32
N MET A 34 -13.81 -0.54 6.00
CA MET A 34 -14.35 -1.67 5.22
C MET A 34 -13.51 -2.94 5.34
N THR A 35 -12.18 -2.82 5.50
CA THR A 35 -11.28 -3.97 5.60
C THR A 35 -11.28 -4.60 6.99
N MET A 36 -11.60 -3.85 8.04
CA MET A 36 -11.65 -4.38 9.41
C MET A 36 -12.55 -5.62 9.55
N PRO A 37 -13.85 -5.59 9.16
CA PRO A 37 -14.69 -6.78 9.24
C PRO A 37 -14.20 -7.90 8.32
N PHE A 38 -13.61 -7.56 7.17
CA PHE A 38 -13.06 -8.57 6.27
C PHE A 38 -11.85 -9.29 6.89
N ASN A 39 -10.97 -8.57 7.60
CA ASN A 39 -9.82 -9.16 8.28
C ASN A 39 -10.26 -10.12 9.40
N ASP A 40 -11.28 -9.74 10.18
CA ASP A 40 -11.84 -10.61 11.23
C ASP A 40 -12.40 -11.91 10.63
N GLU A 41 -13.20 -11.81 9.57
CA GLU A 41 -13.79 -12.99 8.90
C GLU A 41 -12.75 -13.82 8.14
N PHE A 42 -11.77 -13.16 7.52
CA PHE A 42 -10.69 -13.85 6.82
C PHE A 42 -9.91 -14.74 7.78
N TYR A 43 -9.59 -14.28 8.99
CA TYR A 43 -8.93 -15.09 9.99
C TYR A 43 -9.78 -16.31 10.39
N ASN A 44 -11.07 -16.09 10.69
CA ASN A 44 -11.99 -17.17 11.06
C ASN A 44 -12.11 -18.22 9.96
N LEU A 45 -12.20 -17.79 8.70
CA LEU A 45 -12.27 -18.67 7.54
C LEU A 45 -10.95 -19.40 7.26
N TRP A 46 -9.83 -18.67 7.32
CA TRP A 46 -8.53 -19.14 6.87
C TRP A 46 -7.93 -20.19 7.79
N ILE A 47 -8.06 -19.98 9.10
CA ILE A 47 -7.45 -20.89 10.09
C ILE A 47 -8.45 -21.96 10.56
N ASN A 48 -9.76 -21.81 10.27
CA ASN A 48 -10.84 -22.68 10.80
C ASN A 48 -10.57 -23.06 12.26
N TYR A 49 -10.20 -22.03 13.03
CA TYR A 49 -9.60 -22.19 14.34
C TYR A 49 -10.74 -22.20 15.37
N ASP A 50 -11.27 -23.40 15.61
CA ASP A 50 -12.14 -23.65 16.76
C ASP A 50 -11.24 -23.75 18.00
N ALA A 51 -11.00 -22.61 18.67
CA ALA A 51 -10.13 -22.57 19.85
C ALA A 51 -10.79 -23.30 21.03
N GLN A 52 -10.33 -24.52 21.33
CA GLN A 52 -10.90 -25.38 22.37
C GLN A 52 -10.17 -25.28 23.72
N GLY A 53 -8.91 -24.81 23.73
CA GLY A 53 -8.08 -24.61 24.93
C GLY A 53 -7.78 -23.14 25.24
N ASP A 54 -7.42 -22.85 26.49
CA ASP A 54 -7.05 -21.50 26.95
C ASP A 54 -5.84 -20.93 26.18
N ASP A 55 -4.88 -21.79 25.87
CA ASP A 55 -3.70 -21.54 25.03
C ASP A 55 -4.09 -21.16 23.59
N GLN A 56 -5.02 -21.92 23.00
CA GLN A 56 -5.51 -21.66 21.66
C GLN A 56 -6.29 -20.34 21.58
N GLN A 57 -7.12 -20.06 22.59
CA GLN A 57 -7.84 -18.80 22.72
C GLN A 57 -6.90 -17.59 22.80
N LEU A 58 -5.77 -17.76 23.48
CA LEU A 58 -4.74 -16.75 23.59
C LEU A 58 -3.99 -16.52 22.26
N GLU A 59 -3.75 -17.57 21.47
CA GLU A 59 -3.15 -17.47 20.13
C GLU A 59 -4.07 -16.72 19.17
N GLN A 60 -5.35 -17.10 19.19
CA GLN A 60 -6.40 -16.43 18.44
C GLN A 60 -6.48 -14.96 18.82
N PHE A 61 -6.35 -14.63 20.09
CA PHE A 61 -6.35 -13.25 20.57
C PHE A 61 -5.18 -12.43 20.00
N TYR A 62 -3.94 -12.90 20.14
CA TYR A 62 -2.77 -12.19 19.61
C TYR A 62 -2.83 -12.03 18.10
N THR A 63 -3.25 -13.07 17.38
CA THR A 63 -3.35 -12.98 15.93
C THR A 63 -4.45 -12.02 15.50
N THR A 64 -5.66 -12.15 16.06
CA THR A 64 -6.78 -11.23 15.79
C THR A 64 -6.38 -9.78 16.05
N ARG A 65 -5.69 -9.52 17.16
CA ARG A 65 -5.16 -8.19 17.51
C ARG A 65 -4.26 -7.64 16.41
N ILE A 66 -3.31 -8.43 15.89
CA ILE A 66 -2.40 -8.01 14.83
C ILE A 66 -3.16 -7.70 13.53
N PHE A 67 -4.07 -8.57 13.11
CA PHE A 67 -4.87 -8.37 11.90
C PHE A 67 -5.81 -7.15 11.99
N GLN A 68 -6.37 -6.87 13.16
CA GLN A 68 -7.21 -5.69 13.39
C GLN A 68 -6.40 -4.39 13.35
N HIS A 69 -5.25 -4.35 14.03
CA HIS A 69 -4.42 -3.14 14.07
C HIS A 69 -3.69 -2.85 12.75
N THR A 70 -3.53 -3.86 11.89
CA THR A 70 -3.00 -3.73 10.53
C THR A 70 -4.08 -3.63 9.45
N ALA A 71 -5.36 -3.51 9.85
CA ALA A 71 -6.47 -3.39 8.92
C ALA A 71 -6.31 -2.18 8.00
N GLY A 72 -6.50 -2.42 6.70
CA GLY A 72 -6.43 -1.40 5.66
C GLY A 72 -5.01 -1.02 5.22
N VAL A 73 -3.96 -1.46 5.92
CA VAL A 73 -2.56 -1.16 5.58
C VAL A 73 -2.23 -1.56 4.13
N LEU A 74 -2.51 -2.81 3.75
CA LEU A 74 -2.17 -3.34 2.43
C LEU A 74 -2.95 -2.62 1.31
N CYS A 75 -4.23 -2.32 1.55
CA CYS A 75 -5.03 -1.51 0.63
C CYS A 75 -4.53 -0.06 0.57
N GLY A 76 -4.05 0.48 1.68
CA GLY A 76 -3.48 1.82 1.78
C GLY A 76 -2.16 1.97 1.05
N GLN A 77 -1.29 0.96 1.08
CA GLN A 77 -0.07 0.91 0.28
C GLN A 77 -0.38 0.92 -1.23
N LEU A 78 -1.37 0.14 -1.66
CA LEU A 78 -1.84 0.18 -3.06
C LEU A 78 -2.41 1.55 -3.42
N LEU A 79 -3.25 2.13 -2.56
CA LEU A 79 -3.80 3.46 -2.73
C LEU A 79 -2.69 4.51 -2.81
N ALA A 80 -1.64 4.37 -2.00
CA ALA A 80 -0.48 5.22 -1.99
C ALA A 80 0.27 5.17 -3.33
N LEU A 81 0.51 3.97 -3.86
CA LEU A 81 1.05 3.76 -5.21
C LEU A 81 0.18 4.43 -6.29
N LEU A 82 -1.14 4.24 -6.24
CA LEU A 82 -2.07 4.84 -7.18
C LEU A 82 -2.10 6.38 -7.09
N ALA A 83 -2.06 6.94 -5.88
CA ALA A 83 -2.00 8.37 -5.64
C ALA A 83 -0.70 8.97 -6.21
N GLY A 84 0.44 8.31 -6.01
CA GLY A 84 1.72 8.68 -6.60
C GLY A 84 1.66 8.69 -8.13
N ALA A 85 1.11 7.64 -8.74
CA ALA A 85 0.94 7.56 -10.19
C ALA A 85 0.02 8.68 -10.72
N ALA A 86 -1.03 9.03 -9.99
CA ALA A 86 -1.92 10.13 -10.34
C ALA A 86 -1.24 11.51 -10.21
N LEU A 87 -0.38 11.72 -9.20
CA LEU A 87 0.42 12.95 -9.04
C LEU A 87 1.40 13.15 -10.20
N ALA A 88 2.04 12.08 -10.67
CA ALA A 88 2.97 12.13 -11.81
C ALA A 88 2.31 12.58 -13.13
N ARG A 89 0.99 12.46 -13.25
CA ARG A 89 0.22 12.96 -14.41
C ARG A 89 0.01 14.48 -14.37
N ARG A 90 0.05 15.08 -13.19
CA ARG A 90 -0.24 16.50 -12.96
C ARG A 90 1.02 17.35 -12.82
N HIS A 91 2.13 16.74 -12.41
CA HIS A 91 3.35 17.45 -12.05
C HIS A 91 4.57 16.85 -12.74
N THR A 92 5.65 17.63 -12.82
CA THR A 92 6.97 17.07 -13.16
C THR A 92 7.39 16.05 -12.10
N GLN A 93 8.28 15.11 -12.44
CA GLN A 93 8.68 14.03 -11.52
C GLN A 93 9.12 14.56 -10.16
N THR A 94 9.99 15.57 -10.14
CA THR A 94 10.51 16.19 -8.92
C THR A 94 9.41 16.80 -8.07
N ARG A 95 8.48 17.54 -8.69
CA ARG A 95 7.34 18.14 -7.97
C ARG A 95 6.37 17.08 -7.47
N ALA A 96 6.11 16.04 -8.27
CA ALA A 96 5.27 14.91 -7.86
C ALA A 96 5.85 14.20 -6.63
N LEU A 97 7.16 13.93 -6.59
CA LEU A 97 7.84 13.34 -5.43
C LEU A 97 7.76 14.24 -4.19
N ALA A 98 7.99 15.55 -4.35
CA ALA A 98 7.92 16.51 -3.25
C ALA A 98 6.53 16.57 -2.58
N VAL A 99 5.46 16.39 -3.36
CA VAL A 99 4.07 16.33 -2.85
C VAL A 99 3.69 14.93 -2.36
N ALA A 100 4.23 13.88 -3.01
CA ALA A 100 3.92 12.49 -2.71
C ALA A 100 4.34 12.09 -1.29
N ILE A 101 5.54 12.48 -0.84
CA ILE A 101 6.06 12.05 0.47
C ILE A 101 5.17 12.56 1.62
N PRO A 102 4.85 13.86 1.74
CA PRO A 102 3.94 14.33 2.78
C PRO A 102 2.55 13.69 2.70
N LEU A 103 2.01 13.51 1.48
CA LEU A 103 0.71 12.86 1.30
C LEU A 103 0.74 11.41 1.80
N ALA A 104 1.83 10.68 1.55
CA ALA A 104 2.02 9.32 2.01
C ALA A 104 2.07 9.22 3.54
N VAL A 105 2.79 10.14 4.18
CA VAL A 105 2.83 10.24 5.66
C VAL A 105 1.44 10.53 6.21
N LEU A 106 0.67 11.42 5.58
CA LEU A 106 -0.72 11.69 5.98
C LEU A 106 -1.62 10.45 5.81
N MET A 107 -1.49 9.70 4.71
CA MET A 107 -2.26 8.46 4.53
C MET A 107 -1.87 7.38 5.55
N ALA A 108 -0.59 7.24 5.87
CA ALA A 108 -0.13 6.34 6.95
C ALA A 108 -0.72 6.77 8.30
N GLY A 109 -0.69 8.07 8.60
CA GLY A 109 -1.31 8.64 9.80
C GLY A 109 -2.81 8.40 9.87
N VAL A 110 -3.55 8.59 8.77
CA VAL A 110 -4.98 8.26 8.68
C VAL A 110 -5.23 6.77 8.89
N THR A 111 -4.41 5.91 8.30
CA THR A 111 -4.51 4.46 8.48
C THR A 111 -4.44 4.11 9.96
N PHE A 112 -3.40 4.57 10.64
CA PHE A 112 -3.21 4.35 12.07
C PHE A 112 -4.33 4.97 12.91
N ALA A 113 -4.66 6.24 12.67
CA ALA A 113 -5.64 6.99 13.46
C ALA A 113 -7.07 6.45 13.33
N VAL A 114 -7.39 5.71 12.26
CA VAL A 114 -8.69 5.04 12.08
C VAL A 114 -8.63 3.59 12.57
N ALA A 115 -7.58 2.84 12.21
CA ALA A 115 -7.47 1.42 12.55
C ALA A 115 -7.33 1.20 14.05
N TYR A 116 -6.50 2.00 14.73
CA TYR A 116 -6.21 1.86 16.15
C TYR A 116 -7.47 1.99 17.04
N PRO A 117 -8.26 3.08 17.00
CA PRO A 117 -9.45 3.17 17.84
C PRO A 117 -10.52 2.15 17.46
N LEU A 118 -10.63 1.78 16.17
CA LEU A 118 -11.58 0.77 15.72
C LEU A 118 -11.20 -0.63 16.24
N ALA A 119 -9.92 -0.97 16.26
CA ALA A 119 -9.40 -2.22 16.81
C ALA A 119 -9.63 -2.27 18.33
N GLN A 120 -9.33 -1.18 19.03
CA GLN A 120 -9.55 -1.05 20.48
C GLN A 120 -11.03 -1.22 20.86
N ALA A 121 -11.94 -0.61 20.09
CA ALA A 121 -13.38 -0.75 20.32
C ALA A 121 -13.85 -2.21 20.19
N ARG A 122 -13.24 -3.01 19.31
CA ARG A 122 -13.55 -4.43 19.10
C ARG A 122 -12.87 -5.36 20.10
N GLY A 123 -11.65 -5.05 20.51
CA GLY A 123 -10.88 -5.88 21.45
C GLY A 123 -11.48 -5.93 22.88
N SER A 124 -12.32 -4.96 23.24
CA SER A 124 -12.93 -4.88 24.57
C SER A 124 -14.06 -5.89 24.84
N THR A 125 -14.56 -6.56 23.81
CA THR A 125 -15.82 -7.33 23.91
C THR A 125 -15.61 -8.83 24.15
N TYR A 126 -14.39 -9.35 23.97
CA TYR A 126 -14.20 -10.79 23.75
C TYR A 126 -13.47 -11.59 24.83
N TRP A 127 -12.87 -11.02 25.89
CA TRP A 127 -12.04 -11.85 26.80
C TRP A 127 -12.19 -11.62 28.33
N PRO A 128 -12.13 -12.72 29.13
CA PRO A 128 -12.24 -12.75 30.58
C PRO A 128 -10.95 -12.27 31.27
N VAL A 129 -11.14 -11.90 32.54
CA VAL A 129 -10.25 -11.18 33.47
C VAL A 129 -8.88 -11.85 33.74
N THR A 130 -8.68 -13.10 33.32
CA THR A 130 -7.55 -13.95 33.74
C THR A 130 -6.17 -13.48 33.24
N TYR A 131 -6.11 -12.85 32.07
CA TYR A 131 -4.89 -12.22 31.56
C TYR A 131 -5.23 -10.77 31.19
N PRO A 132 -4.92 -9.77 32.03
CA PRO A 132 -5.14 -8.39 31.65
C PRO A 132 -4.32 -8.11 30.38
N PRO A 133 -4.97 -7.80 29.25
CA PRO A 133 -4.23 -7.63 28.01
C PRO A 133 -3.28 -6.44 28.17
N SER A 134 -2.00 -6.65 27.85
CA SER A 134 -1.07 -5.54 27.66
C SER A 134 -1.65 -4.57 26.63
N ALA A 135 -1.39 -3.27 26.79
CA ALA A 135 -1.85 -2.31 25.80
C ALA A 135 -1.24 -2.70 24.44
N PRO A 136 -1.96 -2.57 23.32
CA PRO A 136 -1.42 -2.95 22.01
C PRO A 136 -0.09 -2.28 21.64
N LEU A 137 0.20 -1.09 22.20
CA LEU A 137 1.48 -0.40 22.00
C LEU A 137 2.63 -0.94 22.87
N ASP A 138 2.33 -1.79 23.86
CA ASP A 138 3.33 -2.50 24.64
C ASP A 138 3.77 -3.82 23.97
N ASP A 139 3.08 -4.22 22.90
CA ASP A 139 3.39 -5.41 22.11
C ASP A 139 4.49 -5.08 21.07
N PRO A 140 5.75 -5.52 21.28
CA PRO A 140 6.87 -5.13 20.42
C PRO A 140 6.72 -5.69 19.00
N VAL A 141 6.08 -6.84 18.82
CA VAL A 141 5.83 -7.45 17.51
C VAL A 141 4.86 -6.58 16.73
N LEU A 142 3.71 -6.27 17.33
CA LEU A 142 2.69 -5.47 16.69
C LEU A 142 3.25 -4.09 16.29
N VAL A 143 3.92 -3.42 17.22
CA VAL A 143 4.52 -2.11 16.98
C VAL A 143 5.53 -2.19 15.83
N GLN A 144 6.38 -3.21 15.81
CA GLN A 144 7.39 -3.37 14.77
C GLN A 144 6.77 -3.60 13.38
N VAL A 145 5.81 -4.52 13.25
CA VAL A 145 5.10 -4.75 11.97
C VAL A 145 4.45 -3.46 11.52
N LEU A 146 3.69 -2.82 12.40
CA LEU A 146 2.93 -1.62 12.09
C LEU A 146 3.85 -0.49 11.63
N LEU A 147 4.98 -0.27 12.30
CA LEU A 147 5.97 0.72 11.89
C LEU A 147 6.58 0.40 10.53
N CYS A 148 6.96 -0.85 10.27
CA CYS A 148 7.53 -1.26 8.99
C CYS A 148 6.50 -1.07 7.87
N GLU A 149 5.28 -1.54 8.08
CA GLU A 149 4.18 -1.44 7.13
C GLU A 149 3.81 0.03 6.82
N LEU A 150 3.70 0.89 7.84
CA LEU A 150 3.41 2.32 7.66
C LEU A 150 4.57 3.05 6.97
N ALA A 151 5.82 2.69 7.27
CA ALA A 151 7.01 3.28 6.65
C ALA A 151 7.10 3.01 5.14
N THR A 152 6.38 2.00 4.61
CA THR A 152 6.35 1.76 3.17
C THR A 152 5.46 2.71 2.39
N TYR A 153 4.53 3.43 3.03
CA TYR A 153 3.61 4.33 2.32
C TYR A 153 4.37 5.36 1.46
N PRO A 154 5.39 6.08 1.99
CA PRO A 154 6.24 6.94 1.19
C PRO A 154 6.93 6.21 0.03
N LEU A 155 7.40 4.98 0.25
CA LEU A 155 8.09 4.18 -0.76
C LEU A 155 7.15 3.79 -1.90
N TYR A 156 5.95 3.27 -1.58
CA TYR A 156 4.94 2.94 -2.58
C TYR A 156 4.43 4.16 -3.32
N THR A 157 4.24 5.29 -2.64
CA THR A 157 3.84 6.53 -3.32
C THR A 157 4.94 7.00 -4.29
N ALA A 158 6.21 6.94 -3.88
CA ALA A 158 7.34 7.27 -4.76
C ALA A 158 7.46 6.30 -5.94
N ALA A 159 7.26 4.99 -5.72
CA ALA A 159 7.19 3.99 -6.77
C ALA A 159 6.04 4.27 -7.75
N GLY A 160 4.88 4.67 -7.22
CA GLY A 160 3.73 5.16 -7.97
C GLY A 160 4.09 6.35 -8.86
N VAL A 161 4.80 7.35 -8.33
CA VAL A 161 5.26 8.51 -9.10
C VAL A 161 6.16 8.06 -10.27
N GLY A 162 7.11 7.16 -10.01
CA GLY A 162 7.98 6.59 -11.03
C GLY A 162 7.18 5.86 -12.11
N LEU A 163 6.25 4.98 -11.70
CA LEU A 163 5.39 4.21 -12.60
C LEU A 163 4.50 5.12 -13.46
N GLY A 164 3.84 6.10 -12.86
CA GLY A 164 3.01 7.07 -13.56
C GLY A 164 3.79 7.90 -14.58
N ALA A 165 5.03 8.30 -14.21
CA ALA A 165 5.94 9.00 -15.12
C ALA A 165 6.39 8.13 -16.29
N LEU A 166 6.65 6.84 -16.05
CA LEU A 166 7.13 5.87 -17.04
C LEU A 166 6.03 5.53 -18.05
N LEU A 167 4.79 5.37 -17.56
CA LEU A 167 3.63 5.09 -18.41
C LEU A 167 3.13 6.34 -19.15
N GLY A 168 3.33 7.54 -18.57
CA GLY A 168 3.13 8.84 -19.23
C GLY A 168 1.82 8.92 -20.01
N ARG A 169 1.93 9.24 -21.32
CA ARG A 169 0.79 9.40 -22.24
C ARG A 169 -0.06 8.13 -22.41
N ARG A 170 0.46 6.94 -22.09
CA ARG A 170 -0.33 5.70 -22.18
C ARG A 170 -1.48 5.70 -21.16
N LEU A 171 -1.30 6.35 -20.00
CA LEU A 171 -2.34 6.49 -18.98
C LEU A 171 -3.41 7.53 -19.31
N ASP A 172 -3.22 8.35 -20.36
CA ASP A 172 -4.23 9.30 -20.80
C ASP A 172 -5.36 8.61 -21.58
N ARG A 173 -5.07 7.45 -22.18
CA ARG A 173 -6.10 6.60 -22.79
C ARG A 173 -6.91 5.93 -21.69
N ARG A 174 -8.20 6.31 -21.58
CA ARG A 174 -9.12 5.81 -20.56
C ARG A 174 -9.19 4.28 -20.52
N ALA A 175 -9.22 3.61 -21.68
CA ALA A 175 -9.25 2.16 -21.78
C ALA A 175 -7.99 1.50 -21.17
N THR A 176 -6.80 1.99 -21.57
CA THR A 176 -5.53 1.50 -21.05
C THR A 176 -5.38 1.74 -19.55
N ARG A 177 -5.83 2.91 -19.07
CA ARG A 177 -5.80 3.24 -17.64
C ARG A 177 -6.61 2.25 -16.81
N TRP A 178 -7.84 1.97 -17.22
CA TRP A 178 -8.70 1.04 -16.46
C TRP A 178 -8.18 -0.39 -16.53
N ALA A 179 -7.71 -0.85 -17.69
CA ALA A 179 -7.09 -2.17 -17.80
C ALA A 179 -5.89 -2.32 -16.85
N LEU A 180 -5.03 -1.30 -16.75
CA LEU A 180 -3.89 -1.31 -15.83
C LEU A 180 -4.31 -1.27 -14.36
N VAL A 181 -5.34 -0.49 -14.01
CA VAL A 181 -5.87 -0.47 -12.63
C VAL A 181 -6.43 -1.82 -12.25
N VAL A 182 -7.22 -2.46 -13.13
CA VAL A 182 -7.78 -3.79 -12.88
C VAL A 182 -6.68 -4.84 -12.76
N LEU A 183 -5.69 -4.82 -13.67
CA LEU A 183 -4.55 -5.74 -13.62
C LEU A 183 -3.74 -5.56 -12.33
N LEU A 184 -3.53 -4.32 -11.91
CA LEU A 184 -2.83 -4.00 -10.67
C LEU A 184 -3.61 -4.48 -9.45
N LEU A 185 -4.94 -4.25 -9.40
CA LEU A 185 -5.79 -4.73 -8.31
C LEU A 185 -5.75 -6.26 -8.23
N LEU A 186 -5.90 -6.95 -9.36
CA LEU A 186 -5.83 -8.42 -9.42
C LEU A 186 -4.45 -8.93 -8.97
N GLY A 187 -3.38 -8.36 -9.52
CA GLY A 187 -2.01 -8.71 -9.13
C GLY A 187 -1.77 -8.48 -7.64
N TRP A 188 -2.22 -7.34 -7.12
CA TRP A 188 -2.12 -7.00 -5.69
C TRP A 188 -2.89 -7.99 -4.82
N SER A 189 -4.12 -8.37 -5.20
CA SER A 189 -4.90 -9.38 -4.48
C SER A 189 -4.20 -10.73 -4.47
N VAL A 190 -3.72 -11.19 -5.64
CA VAL A 190 -2.99 -12.47 -5.74
C VAL A 190 -1.73 -12.48 -4.89
N THR A 191 -0.95 -11.39 -4.89
CA THR A 191 0.28 -11.32 -4.08
C THR A 191 -0.01 -11.28 -2.59
N ASN A 192 -1.06 -10.56 -2.16
CA ASN A 192 -1.43 -10.54 -0.74
C ASN A 192 -1.97 -11.88 -0.28
N ILE A 193 -2.83 -12.53 -1.05
CA ILE A 193 -3.27 -13.89 -0.76
C ILE A 193 -2.03 -14.78 -0.64
N THR A 194 -1.14 -14.78 -1.62
CA THR A 194 0.10 -15.59 -1.59
C THR A 194 0.95 -15.37 -0.33
N GLY A 195 1.04 -14.14 0.17
CA GLY A 195 1.74 -13.85 1.41
C GLY A 195 0.97 -14.28 2.67
N PHE A 196 -0.36 -14.15 2.69
CA PHE A 196 -1.21 -14.73 3.74
C PHE A 196 -1.16 -16.27 3.77
N LEU A 197 -0.90 -16.90 2.63
CA LEU A 197 -0.70 -18.35 2.52
C LEU A 197 0.67 -18.82 3.02
N GLN A 198 1.59 -17.91 3.35
CA GLN A 198 2.90 -18.29 3.88
C GLN A 198 2.75 -18.75 5.32
N ASP A 199 3.00 -20.03 5.54
CA ASP A 199 3.20 -20.61 6.87
C ASP A 199 4.70 -20.83 7.15
N HIS A 200 5.07 -21.07 8.41
CA HIS A 200 6.44 -21.42 8.82
C HIS A 200 7.02 -22.62 8.06
N GLN A 201 6.16 -23.50 7.52
CA GLN A 201 6.54 -24.67 6.71
C GLN A 201 6.48 -24.42 5.20
N PHE A 202 6.09 -23.22 4.76
CA PHE A 202 5.89 -22.94 3.34
C PHE A 202 7.25 -22.95 2.61
N ASN A 203 7.56 -24.07 1.97
CA ASN A 203 8.70 -24.30 1.06
C ASN A 203 8.60 -23.49 -0.26
N GLY A 204 7.90 -22.35 -0.24
CA GLY A 204 7.86 -21.43 -1.36
C GLY A 204 9.25 -20.91 -1.69
N LEU A 205 9.44 -20.43 -2.92
CA LEU A 205 10.64 -19.70 -3.28
C LEU A 205 10.73 -18.46 -2.37
N TYR A 206 11.52 -18.51 -1.30
CA TYR A 206 11.83 -17.37 -0.43
C TYR A 206 12.32 -16.14 -1.22
N ALA A 207 12.87 -16.37 -2.43
CA ALA A 207 13.19 -15.33 -3.39
C ALA A 207 12.00 -14.43 -3.76
N LEU A 208 10.75 -14.93 -3.70
CA LEU A 208 9.55 -14.15 -4.01
C LEU A 208 9.32 -13.02 -3.01
N LEU A 209 9.70 -13.18 -1.74
CA LEU A 209 9.62 -12.11 -0.73
C LEU A 209 10.49 -10.91 -1.12
N TRP A 210 11.65 -11.18 -1.70
CA TRP A 210 12.61 -10.16 -2.14
C TRP A 210 12.18 -9.47 -3.45
N VAL A 211 11.45 -10.17 -4.30
CA VAL A 211 11.09 -9.67 -5.64
C VAL A 211 9.73 -8.98 -5.62
N VAL A 212 8.80 -9.40 -4.75
CA VAL A 212 7.41 -8.94 -4.76
C VAL A 212 7.04 -8.38 -3.39
N PRO A 213 7.29 -7.07 -3.16
CA PRO A 213 7.08 -6.44 -1.85
C PRO A 213 5.68 -6.64 -1.23
N PRO A 214 4.57 -6.69 -2.01
CA PRO A 214 3.26 -7.00 -1.43
C PRO A 214 3.13 -8.41 -0.82
N ILE A 215 3.86 -9.41 -1.35
CA ILE A 215 3.94 -10.75 -0.72
C ILE A 215 4.64 -10.61 0.62
N ALA A 216 5.75 -9.87 0.68
CA ALA A 216 6.48 -9.63 1.92
C ALA A 216 5.65 -8.92 3.00
N ALA A 217 4.82 -7.94 2.62
CA ALA A 217 3.93 -7.25 3.55
C ALA A 217 2.90 -8.18 4.20
N SER A 218 2.11 -8.88 3.38
CA SER A 218 1.12 -9.85 3.87
C SER A 218 1.78 -11.00 4.66
N THR A 219 2.97 -11.45 4.25
CA THR A 219 3.76 -12.44 5.01
C THR A 219 4.19 -11.89 6.36
N ALA A 220 4.66 -10.64 6.44
CA ALA A 220 5.07 -10.02 7.69
C ALA A 220 3.92 -9.92 8.69
N ILE A 221 2.73 -9.51 8.22
CA ILE A 221 1.51 -9.46 9.04
C ILE A 221 1.12 -10.86 9.53
N THR A 222 1.14 -11.86 8.65
CA THR A 222 0.76 -13.25 8.99
C THR A 222 1.71 -13.86 10.00
N LEU A 223 3.02 -13.81 9.73
CA LEU A 223 4.04 -14.39 10.62
C LEU A 223 4.16 -13.63 11.93
N ALA A 224 3.78 -12.36 11.98
CA ALA A 224 3.66 -11.65 13.24
C ALA A 224 2.53 -12.21 14.11
N GLY A 225 1.39 -12.57 13.50
CA GLY A 225 0.32 -13.31 14.18
C GLY A 225 0.81 -14.58 14.87
N LEU A 226 1.74 -15.29 14.23
CA LEU A 226 2.30 -16.57 14.69
C LEU A 226 3.53 -16.44 15.60
N SER A 227 3.87 -15.23 16.06
CA SER A 227 5.15 -14.98 16.74
C SER A 227 5.17 -15.32 18.25
N THR A 228 4.01 -15.63 18.82
CA THR A 228 3.84 -15.94 20.25
C THR A 228 3.77 -17.44 20.49
N ASP A 229 4.59 -17.96 21.42
CA ASP A 229 4.41 -19.32 21.97
C ASP A 229 3.27 -19.27 22.95
N VAL A 230 2.15 -19.86 22.59
CA VAL A 230 1.01 -19.98 23.50
C VAL A 230 1.08 -21.20 24.40
N TRP A 231 2.00 -22.13 24.11
CA TRP A 231 2.21 -23.33 24.92
C TRP A 231 3.09 -23.08 26.14
N ALA A 232 3.78 -21.93 26.19
CA ALA A 232 4.50 -21.46 27.36
C ALA A 232 3.55 -20.71 28.32
N ASN A 233 3.75 -20.86 29.64
CA ASN A 233 3.00 -20.11 30.66
C ASN A 233 3.96 -19.29 31.56
N PRO A 234 4.01 -17.95 31.43
CA PRO A 234 3.23 -17.11 30.51
C PRO A 234 3.66 -17.29 29.04
N PRO A 235 2.82 -16.92 28.07
CA PRO A 235 3.21 -16.93 26.66
C PRO A 235 4.51 -16.19 26.46
N VAL A 236 5.43 -16.81 25.72
CA VAL A 236 6.74 -16.24 25.45
C VAL A 236 6.84 -15.92 23.98
N LEU A 237 7.43 -14.78 23.66
CA LEU A 237 7.80 -14.48 22.29
C LEU A 237 8.84 -15.51 21.80
N VAL A 238 8.49 -16.39 20.86
CA VAL A 238 9.44 -17.40 20.29
C VAL A 238 10.44 -16.71 19.36
N GLY A 239 10.10 -15.53 18.87
CA GLY A 239 10.93 -14.70 18.01
C GLY A 239 10.04 -13.83 17.12
N TYR A 240 10.64 -12.89 16.40
CA TYR A 240 9.89 -12.10 15.40
C TYR A 240 9.99 -12.79 14.03
N TRP A 241 9.11 -13.77 13.81
CA TRP A 241 9.06 -14.55 12.55
C TRP A 241 8.81 -13.64 11.33
N GLY A 242 8.13 -12.52 11.53
CA GLY A 242 7.92 -11.47 10.52
C GLY A 242 9.14 -10.59 10.21
N TYR A 243 10.26 -10.70 10.93
CA TYR A 243 11.41 -9.78 10.80
C TYR A 243 11.98 -9.72 9.40
N SER A 244 12.31 -10.89 8.86
CA SER A 244 12.88 -11.02 7.52
C SER A 244 11.89 -10.50 6.48
N ALA A 245 10.61 -10.83 6.62
CA ALA A 245 9.54 -10.35 5.75
C ALA A 245 9.41 -8.80 5.80
N SER A 246 9.39 -8.18 6.98
CA SER A 246 9.39 -6.71 7.11
C SER A 246 10.63 -6.05 6.50
N ALA A 247 11.81 -6.64 6.67
CA ALA A 247 13.03 -6.14 6.03
C ALA A 247 12.96 -6.25 4.51
N THR A 248 12.49 -7.39 3.98
CA THR A 248 12.32 -7.61 2.53
C THR A 248 11.29 -6.65 1.94
N LEU A 249 10.21 -6.36 2.66
CA LEU A 249 9.20 -5.37 2.29
C LEU A 249 9.84 -3.99 2.13
N LEU A 250 10.57 -3.50 3.13
CA LEU A 250 11.19 -2.17 3.09
C LEU A 250 12.23 -2.06 1.96
N LEU A 251 13.10 -3.06 1.84
CA LEU A 251 14.14 -3.09 0.80
C LEU A 251 13.54 -3.20 -0.60
N GLY A 252 12.55 -4.08 -0.78
CA GLY A 252 11.87 -4.27 -2.04
C GLY A 252 11.06 -3.03 -2.47
N ALA A 253 10.32 -2.42 -1.54
CA ALA A 253 9.58 -1.18 -1.80
C ALA A 253 10.52 -0.02 -2.17
N ALA A 254 11.67 0.09 -1.49
CA ALA A 254 12.70 1.07 -1.83
C ALA A 254 13.32 0.80 -3.22
N ALA A 255 13.62 -0.46 -3.54
CA ALA A 255 14.12 -0.87 -4.85
C ALA A 255 13.12 -0.53 -5.97
N TYR A 256 11.82 -0.77 -5.76
CA TYR A 256 10.76 -0.40 -6.69
C TYR A 256 10.69 1.12 -6.88
N ALA A 257 10.74 1.88 -5.79
CA ALA A 257 10.73 3.34 -5.83
C ALA A 257 11.92 3.89 -6.65
N LEU A 258 13.13 3.42 -6.37
CA LEU A 258 14.34 3.83 -7.08
C LEU A 258 14.31 3.39 -8.55
N GLY A 259 13.99 2.12 -8.80
CA GLY A 259 13.98 1.51 -10.13
C GLY A 259 13.01 2.21 -11.07
N PHE A 260 11.75 2.40 -10.67
CA PHE A 260 10.77 3.08 -11.52
C PHE A 260 11.12 4.55 -11.76
N ASN A 261 11.61 5.27 -10.75
CA ASN A 261 12.01 6.67 -10.93
C ASN A 261 13.23 6.81 -11.84
N TRP A 262 14.21 5.92 -11.73
CA TRP A 262 15.38 5.88 -12.61
C TRP A 262 14.99 5.56 -14.06
N LEU A 263 14.17 4.53 -14.27
CA LEU A 263 13.67 4.16 -15.60
C LEU A 263 12.87 5.29 -16.24
N ALA A 264 12.00 5.96 -15.47
CA ALA A 264 11.24 7.12 -15.93
C ALA A 264 12.16 8.28 -16.34
N ALA A 265 13.21 8.57 -15.55
CA ALA A 265 14.19 9.60 -15.87
C ALA A 265 14.96 9.26 -17.16
N ARG A 266 15.37 7.99 -17.33
CA ARG A 266 16.06 7.51 -18.54
C ARG A 266 15.17 7.59 -19.78
N ALA A 267 13.89 7.24 -19.67
CA ALA A 267 12.92 7.33 -20.75
C ALA A 267 12.74 8.79 -21.24
N ARG A 268 12.68 9.77 -20.32
CA ARG A 268 12.60 11.19 -20.69
C ARG A 268 13.83 11.68 -21.46
N ARG A 269 15.04 11.32 -21.01
CA ARG A 269 16.30 11.72 -21.68
C ARG A 269 16.36 11.26 -23.13
N ARG A 270 15.88 10.03 -23.40
CA ARG A 270 15.83 9.48 -24.77
C ARG A 270 14.89 10.27 -25.70
N HIS A 271 13.74 10.72 -25.18
CA HIS A 271 12.82 11.54 -25.97
C HIS A 271 13.37 12.93 -26.29
N GLN A 272 14.21 13.51 -25.43
CA GLN A 272 14.85 14.82 -25.68
C GLN A 272 15.96 14.75 -26.73
N HIS A 273 16.61 13.59 -26.90
CA HIS A 273 17.70 13.40 -27.86
C HIS A 273 17.24 12.85 -29.21
N SER A 274 15.93 12.66 -29.42
CA SER A 274 15.43 12.34 -30.76
C SER A 274 15.60 13.61 -31.61
N PRO A 275 16.49 13.61 -32.62
CA PRO A 275 16.74 14.81 -33.42
C PRO A 275 15.39 15.29 -33.96
N GLN A 276 15.10 16.58 -33.76
CA GLN A 276 13.94 17.18 -34.42
C GLN A 276 14.08 16.85 -35.91
N PRO A 277 13.03 16.30 -36.56
CA PRO A 277 13.07 16.13 -38.01
C PRO A 277 13.47 17.49 -38.57
N GLN A 278 14.64 17.53 -39.24
CA GLN A 278 15.07 18.75 -39.91
C GLN A 278 13.88 19.23 -40.74
N PRO A 279 13.47 20.50 -40.61
CA PRO A 279 12.44 21.03 -41.49
C PRO A 279 12.92 20.69 -42.90
N GLN A 280 12.14 19.86 -43.61
CA GLN A 280 12.36 19.64 -45.03
C GLN A 280 12.32 21.05 -45.61
N LEU A 281 13.50 21.57 -45.96
CA LEU A 281 13.57 22.75 -46.80
C LEU A 281 12.90 22.30 -48.08
N ASP A 282 11.67 22.76 -48.29
CA ASP A 282 10.96 22.63 -49.54
C ASP A 282 11.84 23.25 -50.62
N ALA A 283 12.59 22.38 -51.29
CA ALA A 283 13.23 22.65 -52.54
C ALA A 283 12.14 22.68 -53.61
N GLU A 284 11.34 23.75 -53.61
CA GLU A 284 10.67 24.22 -54.82
C GLU A 284 11.27 25.59 -55.19
N THR A 285 12.55 25.53 -55.55
CA THR A 285 13.10 26.35 -56.62
C THR A 285 12.20 26.20 -57.84
N GLY A 286 11.66 27.34 -58.28
CA GLY A 286 10.89 27.46 -59.50
C GLY A 286 11.59 26.83 -60.70
N THR A 287 10.80 26.16 -61.51
CA THR A 287 11.08 26.04 -62.93
C THR A 287 10.04 26.89 -63.66
N SER A 288 10.61 27.94 -64.24
CA SER A 288 10.17 28.74 -65.38
C SER A 288 9.18 28.10 -66.34
#